data_AF-A0A2D6A2V9-F1
#
_entry.id   AF-A0A2D6A2V9-F1
#
_cell.length_a   1.000
_cell.length_b   1.000
_cell.length_c   1.000
_cell.angle_alpha   90.00
_cell.angle_beta   90.00
_cell.angle_gamma   90.00
#
_symmetry.space_group_name_H-M   'P 1'
#
loop_
_entity.id
_entity.type
_entity.pdbx_description
1 polymer ?
#
loop_
_entity_poly.entity_id
_entity_poly.type
_entity_poly.pdbx_seq_one_letter_code
_entity_poly.pdbx_strand_id
1 'polypeptide(L)'
;MAAVTGLCSAQVSISEMLINPPGPDDGQESIEIRGPANTKLTGYSFFLIEGDKVQAGIVDLVIDLSGYSTGSNGLLLIRDTTAVLKPAPAVGTSVVVLNPTPDIENGSYTFVLGRGTAPTFNTDLDADNDGKLDNGLPNFTVVDAFAWTDGDGGNHLYAAQIGGFEMPHATVFTPDFAYRTYDAAGNPFCWTVGDVTAPSSTGPYAFDFANLKVQGGLAKGYGPQGLDLGGANGSLSFCADAYNISLAKGGTQNLDLDAGSGNAGNLYLMLGSLTGTLPGIKLTSTVTLPLTLDPYLLLLVGAPNTVIAPSIGLLDSKGRASATLTLPANAPLALAAVLYHAALVIDTKSSVITFAST
;
A
#
# COMPACT_ATOMS: atom_id res chain seq x y z
N MET A 1 35.49 -13.65 17.83
CA MET A 1 34.02 -13.55 17.93
C MET A 1 33.47 -13.80 16.54
N ALA A 2 32.65 -14.83 16.38
CA ALA A 2 32.01 -15.15 15.10
C ALA A 2 31.00 -14.05 14.76
N ALA A 3 31.07 -13.51 13.55
CA ALA A 3 30.03 -12.64 13.01
C ALA A 3 28.76 -13.47 12.85
N VAL A 4 27.72 -13.12 13.60
CA VAL A 4 26.37 -13.59 13.32
C VAL A 4 25.95 -12.86 12.05
N THR A 5 26.12 -13.49 10.90
CA THR A 5 25.43 -13.11 9.68
C THR A 5 23.94 -13.31 9.95
N GLY A 6 23.23 -12.22 10.26
CA GLY A 6 21.78 -12.25 10.32
C GLY A 6 21.26 -12.73 8.98
N LEU A 7 20.68 -13.92 8.94
CA LEU A 7 19.84 -14.33 7.83
C LEU A 7 18.74 -13.28 7.74
N CYS A 8 18.75 -12.47 6.69
CA CYS A 8 17.57 -11.71 6.31
C CYS A 8 16.49 -12.77 6.04
N SER A 9 15.56 -12.94 6.98
CA SER A 9 14.42 -13.83 6.76
C SER A 9 13.71 -13.28 5.54
N ALA A 10 13.79 -14.01 4.42
CA ALA A 10 13.14 -13.59 3.20
C ALA A 10 11.64 -13.69 3.44
N GLN A 11 11.02 -12.54 3.69
CA GLN A 11 9.65 -12.43 4.20
C GLN A 11 8.67 -12.72 3.06
N VAL A 12 7.60 -13.45 3.39
CA VAL A 12 6.42 -13.56 2.54
C VAL A 12 5.46 -12.45 2.96
N SER A 13 4.84 -11.76 2.02
CA SER A 13 3.91 -10.66 2.28
C SER A 13 2.73 -10.68 1.32
N ILE A 14 1.64 -10.04 1.72
CA ILE A 14 0.53 -9.71 0.83
C ILE A 14 1.04 -8.63 -0.13
N SER A 15 0.87 -8.84 -1.45
CA SER A 15 1.26 -7.87 -2.47
C SER A 15 0.07 -7.15 -3.08
N GLU A 16 -1.02 -7.84 -3.39
CA GLU A 16 -2.19 -7.24 -4.04
C GLU A 16 -3.48 -7.89 -3.55
N MET A 17 -4.57 -7.13 -3.52
CA MET A 17 -5.92 -7.58 -3.18
C MET A 17 -6.91 -6.85 -4.09
N LEU A 18 -7.66 -7.59 -4.90
CA LEU A 18 -8.80 -7.09 -5.67
C LEU A 18 -10.04 -7.71 -5.04
N ILE A 19 -10.86 -6.93 -4.35
CA ILE A 19 -11.96 -7.43 -3.53
C ILE A 19 -13.29 -6.93 -4.05
N ASN A 20 -13.41 -5.64 -4.38
CA ASN A 20 -14.66 -5.10 -4.94
C ASN A 20 -14.50 -4.62 -6.39
N PRO A 21 -14.06 -5.45 -7.35
CA PRO A 21 -13.90 -5.00 -8.73
C PRO A 21 -15.23 -4.59 -9.38
N PRO A 22 -15.22 -3.65 -10.34
CA PRO A 22 -16.42 -3.31 -11.11
C PRO A 22 -17.03 -4.53 -11.80
N GLY A 23 -18.31 -4.80 -11.52
CA GLY A 23 -19.05 -5.88 -12.15
C GLY A 23 -19.86 -6.66 -11.12
N PRO A 24 -20.11 -7.96 -11.38
CA PRO A 24 -20.59 -8.88 -10.36
C PRO A 24 -19.58 -9.03 -9.23
N ASP A 25 -20.13 -9.28 -8.04
CA ASP A 25 -19.43 -9.62 -6.79
C ASP A 25 -18.48 -10.81 -7.02
N ASP A 26 -19.06 -11.98 -7.30
CA ASP A 26 -18.34 -13.23 -7.53
C ASP A 26 -17.67 -13.30 -8.90
N GLY A 27 -16.45 -13.83 -8.91
CA GLY A 27 -15.74 -14.32 -10.08
C GLY A 27 -14.70 -13.36 -10.64
N GLN A 28 -14.26 -12.40 -9.83
CA GLN A 28 -13.25 -11.40 -10.19
C GLN A 28 -12.24 -11.10 -9.08
N GLU A 29 -12.45 -11.61 -7.89
CA GLU A 29 -11.65 -11.29 -6.71
C GLU A 29 -10.33 -12.05 -6.71
N SER A 30 -9.33 -11.44 -6.09
CA SER A 30 -8.02 -12.05 -5.98
C SER A 30 -7.19 -11.54 -4.82
N ILE A 31 -6.29 -12.41 -4.36
CA ILE A 31 -5.27 -12.13 -3.36
C ILE A 31 -3.93 -12.57 -3.97
N GLU A 32 -2.94 -11.69 -3.90
CA GLU A 32 -1.58 -11.99 -4.30
C GLU A 32 -0.64 -11.99 -3.09
N ILE A 33 0.22 -13.00 -3.05
CA ILE A 33 1.27 -13.17 -2.07
C ILE A 33 2.61 -13.15 -2.79
N ARG A 34 3.54 -12.32 -2.29
CA ARG A 34 4.91 -12.22 -2.76
C ARG A 34 5.88 -12.80 -1.75
N GLY A 35 6.94 -13.43 -2.25
CA GLY A 35 8.08 -13.90 -1.47
C GLY A 35 9.21 -14.35 -2.38
N PRO A 36 10.22 -15.05 -1.85
CA PRO A 36 11.26 -15.65 -2.69
C PRO A 36 10.67 -16.65 -3.68
N ALA A 37 11.36 -16.86 -4.80
CA ALA A 37 10.96 -17.84 -5.80
C ALA A 37 10.80 -19.26 -5.21
N ASN A 38 9.70 -19.93 -5.57
CA ASN A 38 9.39 -21.31 -5.17
C ASN A 38 9.26 -21.53 -3.65
N THR A 39 8.93 -20.49 -2.88
CA THR A 39 8.76 -20.58 -1.42
C THR A 39 7.54 -21.41 -1.09
N LYS A 40 7.74 -22.51 -0.36
CA LYS A 40 6.64 -23.34 0.16
C LYS A 40 5.94 -22.62 1.30
N LEU A 41 4.61 -22.52 1.21
CA LEU A 41 3.77 -21.87 2.22
C LEU A 41 3.21 -22.87 3.24
N THR A 42 3.93 -23.98 3.48
CA THR A 42 3.54 -24.98 4.49
C THR A 42 3.38 -24.36 5.88
N GLY A 43 2.20 -24.51 6.45
CA GLY A 43 1.83 -23.95 7.75
C GLY A 43 1.56 -22.44 7.73
N TYR A 44 1.39 -21.84 6.55
CA TYR A 44 0.83 -20.50 6.41
C TYR A 44 -0.69 -20.56 6.23
N SER A 45 -1.35 -19.51 6.67
CA SER A 45 -2.76 -19.27 6.39
C SER A 45 -2.99 -17.79 6.11
N PHE A 46 -4.03 -17.52 5.32
CA PHE A 46 -4.57 -16.20 5.09
C PHE A 46 -6.00 -16.16 5.64
N PHE A 47 -6.39 -15.08 6.30
CA PHE A 47 -7.78 -14.92 6.74
C PHE A 47 -8.20 -13.45 6.77
N LEU A 48 -9.52 -13.24 6.72
CA LEU A 48 -10.17 -11.94 6.83
C LEU A 48 -10.85 -11.81 8.20
N ILE A 49 -10.76 -10.62 8.79
CA ILE A 49 -11.56 -10.22 9.94
C ILE A 49 -12.49 -9.10 9.47
N GLU A 50 -13.78 -9.27 9.68
CA GLU A 50 -14.82 -8.28 9.44
C GLU A 50 -14.56 -7.01 10.24
N GLY A 51 -14.73 -5.88 9.58
CA GLY A 51 -14.60 -4.56 10.17
C GLY A 51 -15.93 -3.84 10.32
N ASP A 52 -16.99 -4.32 9.67
CA ASP A 52 -18.28 -3.63 9.66
C ASP A 52 -18.91 -3.61 11.06
N LYS A 53 -19.38 -2.44 11.50
CA LYS A 53 -19.80 -2.18 12.89
C LYS A 53 -20.61 -3.28 13.59
N VAL A 54 -21.52 -3.94 12.86
CA VAL A 54 -22.42 -4.96 13.42
C VAL A 54 -21.72 -6.31 13.58
N GLN A 55 -20.76 -6.61 12.72
CA GLN A 55 -20.07 -7.91 12.60
C GLN A 55 -18.56 -7.80 12.89
N ALA A 56 -18.13 -6.65 13.42
CA ALA A 56 -16.73 -6.34 13.67
C ALA A 56 -16.07 -7.45 14.51
N GLY A 57 -14.93 -7.94 14.05
CA GLY A 57 -14.18 -9.01 14.71
C GLY A 57 -14.50 -10.42 14.24
N ILE A 58 -15.56 -10.63 13.46
CA ILE A 58 -15.90 -11.96 12.92
C ILE A 58 -14.89 -12.38 11.84
N VAL A 59 -14.39 -13.61 11.93
CA VAL A 59 -13.52 -14.19 10.90
C VAL A 59 -14.35 -14.71 9.73
N ASP A 60 -14.23 -14.07 8.58
CA ASP A 60 -15.13 -14.28 7.44
C ASP A 60 -14.55 -15.17 6.33
N LEU A 61 -13.23 -15.31 6.30
CA LEU A 61 -12.55 -16.23 5.38
C LEU A 61 -11.32 -16.81 6.04
N VAL A 62 -11.05 -18.09 5.80
CA VAL A 62 -9.78 -18.73 6.15
C VAL A 62 -9.31 -19.62 5.00
N ILE A 63 -8.13 -19.31 4.47
CA ILE A 63 -7.45 -20.09 3.43
C ILE A 63 -6.20 -20.76 4.04
N ASP A 64 -6.18 -22.08 4.05
CA ASP A 64 -4.95 -22.85 4.32
C ASP A 64 -4.03 -22.79 3.09
N LEU A 65 -2.83 -22.24 3.27
CA LEU A 65 -1.85 -22.10 2.20
C LEU A 65 -0.85 -23.25 2.16
N SER A 66 -1.02 -24.27 3.01
CA SER A 66 -0.01 -25.30 3.23
C SER A 66 0.33 -26.12 1.98
N GLY A 67 -0.64 -26.26 1.07
CA GLY A 67 -0.49 -26.94 -0.22
C GLY A 67 0.15 -26.09 -1.33
N TYR A 68 0.37 -24.81 -1.10
CA TYR A 68 0.77 -23.86 -2.14
C TYR A 68 2.22 -23.38 -2.00
N SER A 69 2.70 -22.75 -3.07
CA SER A 69 3.97 -22.04 -3.09
C SER A 69 3.89 -20.83 -4.00
N THR A 70 4.74 -19.84 -3.72
CA THR A 70 5.06 -18.82 -4.73
C THR A 70 5.68 -19.49 -5.96
N GLY A 71 5.50 -18.86 -7.11
CA GLY A 71 6.03 -19.32 -8.38
C GLY A 71 7.52 -19.05 -8.55
N SER A 72 8.07 -19.36 -9.73
CA SER A 72 9.48 -19.13 -10.03
C SER A 72 9.86 -17.64 -10.07
N ASN A 73 8.88 -16.76 -10.23
CA ASN A 73 9.03 -15.31 -10.12
C ASN A 73 8.74 -14.77 -8.70
N GLY A 74 8.42 -15.64 -7.74
CA GLY A 74 8.15 -15.23 -6.35
C GLY A 74 6.71 -14.86 -6.05
N LEU A 75 5.76 -15.09 -6.97
CA LEU A 75 4.35 -14.71 -6.79
C LEU A 75 3.43 -15.92 -6.69
N LEU A 76 2.47 -15.87 -5.77
CA LEU A 76 1.28 -16.71 -5.72
C LEU A 76 0.05 -15.82 -5.90
N LEU A 77 -0.70 -16.04 -6.98
CA LEU A 77 -1.99 -15.41 -7.20
C LEU A 77 -3.10 -16.42 -6.88
N ILE A 78 -3.97 -16.07 -5.94
CA ILE A 78 -5.21 -16.78 -5.63
C ILE A 78 -6.35 -15.96 -6.22
N ARG A 79 -7.21 -16.59 -7.02
CA ARG A 79 -8.39 -15.94 -7.60
C ARG A 79 -9.61 -16.83 -7.46
N ASP A 80 -10.78 -16.23 -7.37
CA ASP A 80 -12.08 -16.92 -7.23
C ASP A 80 -12.57 -17.59 -8.54
N THR A 81 -11.91 -17.30 -9.66
CA THR A 81 -12.39 -17.69 -10.99
C THR A 81 -11.37 -18.43 -11.83
N THR A 82 -11.87 -19.27 -12.74
CA THR A 82 -11.02 -19.83 -13.81
C THR A 82 -10.77 -18.83 -14.94
N ALA A 83 -11.55 -17.75 -15.02
CA ALA A 83 -11.34 -16.67 -15.97
C ALA A 83 -9.97 -16.02 -15.73
N VAL A 84 -9.31 -15.64 -16.83
CA VAL A 84 -8.01 -14.96 -16.74
C VAL A 84 -8.27 -13.47 -16.60
N LEU A 85 -8.06 -12.96 -15.38
CA LEU A 85 -7.96 -11.53 -15.10
C LEU A 85 -6.81 -10.94 -15.92
N LYS A 86 -7.00 -9.74 -16.46
CA LYS A 86 -6.12 -9.07 -17.41
C LYS A 86 -5.38 -7.92 -16.71
N PRO A 87 -4.09 -7.70 -17.05
CA PRO A 87 -3.25 -8.52 -17.92
C PRO A 87 -3.07 -9.94 -17.35
N ALA A 88 -2.80 -10.91 -18.21
CA ALA A 88 -2.60 -12.28 -17.75
C ALA A 88 -1.41 -12.35 -16.77
N PRO A 89 -1.46 -13.22 -15.74
CA PRO A 89 -0.38 -13.36 -14.78
C PRO A 89 0.98 -13.53 -15.46
N ALA A 90 2.01 -12.91 -14.89
CA ALA A 90 3.36 -12.97 -15.45
C ALA A 90 3.88 -14.42 -15.52
N VAL A 91 4.76 -14.68 -16.48
CA VAL A 91 5.38 -16.00 -16.63
C VAL A 91 6.09 -16.38 -15.33
N GLY A 92 5.75 -17.56 -14.83
CA GLY A 92 6.32 -18.10 -13.60
C GLY A 92 5.48 -17.83 -12.35
N THR A 93 4.40 -17.03 -12.42
CA THR A 93 3.44 -16.88 -11.32
C THR A 93 2.74 -18.21 -11.05
N SER A 94 2.67 -18.60 -9.78
CA SER A 94 1.84 -19.72 -9.33
C SER A 94 0.40 -19.23 -9.23
N VAL A 95 -0.55 -19.87 -9.92
CA VAL A 95 -1.96 -19.46 -9.92
C VAL A 95 -2.80 -20.55 -9.29
N VAL A 96 -3.61 -20.18 -8.30
CA VAL A 96 -4.57 -21.04 -7.61
C VAL A 96 -5.97 -20.47 -7.85
N VAL A 97 -6.92 -21.36 -8.13
CA VAL A 97 -8.33 -20.99 -8.21
C VAL A 97 -9.02 -21.50 -6.95
N LEU A 98 -9.53 -20.59 -6.14
CA LEU A 98 -10.26 -20.86 -4.90
C LEU A 98 -11.41 -19.87 -4.82
N ASN A 99 -12.63 -20.36 -5.06
CA ASN A 99 -13.87 -19.60 -4.91
C ASN A 99 -14.44 -19.93 -3.51
N PRO A 100 -14.32 -19.02 -2.53
CA PRO A 100 -14.83 -19.28 -1.19
C PRO A 100 -16.36 -19.34 -1.18
N THR A 101 -16.93 -19.97 -0.15
CA THR A 101 -18.39 -19.94 0.08
C THR A 101 -18.62 -19.81 1.58
N PRO A 102 -19.15 -18.68 2.07
CA PRO A 102 -19.59 -17.49 1.32
C PRO A 102 -18.46 -16.82 0.52
N ASP A 103 -18.85 -16.05 -0.49
CA ASP A 103 -17.92 -15.23 -1.29
C ASP A 103 -17.28 -14.16 -0.40
N ILE A 104 -16.21 -13.51 -0.85
CA ILE A 104 -15.67 -12.37 -0.09
C ILE A 104 -16.65 -11.20 -0.28
N GLU A 105 -17.03 -10.52 0.80
CA GLU A 105 -17.96 -9.38 0.68
C GLU A 105 -17.19 -8.08 0.32
N ASN A 106 -17.91 -6.99 0.04
CA ASN A 106 -17.32 -5.69 -0.29
C ASN A 106 -17.25 -4.76 0.93
N GLY A 107 -16.73 -5.29 2.04
CA GLY A 107 -16.77 -4.64 3.35
C GLY A 107 -15.47 -3.98 3.80
N SER A 108 -15.52 -3.51 5.05
CA SER A 108 -14.32 -3.15 5.79
C SER A 108 -13.60 -4.40 6.26
N TYR A 109 -12.31 -4.54 5.94
CA TYR A 109 -11.58 -5.76 6.25
C TYR A 109 -10.23 -5.51 6.89
N THR A 110 -9.87 -6.44 7.78
CA THR A 110 -8.48 -6.71 8.13
C THR A 110 -8.03 -8.03 7.50
N PHE A 111 -7.05 -7.92 6.60
CA PHE A 111 -6.39 -9.02 5.90
C PHE A 111 -5.18 -9.48 6.69
N VAL A 112 -5.09 -10.78 7.00
CA VAL A 112 -4.01 -11.34 7.83
C VAL A 112 -3.34 -12.51 7.15
N LEU A 113 -2.02 -12.44 7.02
CA LEU A 113 -1.15 -13.53 6.59
C LEU A 113 -0.23 -13.92 7.75
N GLY A 114 -0.13 -15.22 8.04
CA GLY A 114 0.75 -15.69 9.09
C GLY A 114 0.86 -17.19 9.16
N ARG A 115 1.38 -17.69 10.29
CA ARG A 115 1.66 -19.11 10.51
C ARG A 115 1.18 -19.59 11.87
N GLY A 116 0.90 -20.87 11.97
CA GLY A 116 0.41 -21.50 13.20
C GLY A 116 -1.07 -21.87 13.07
N THR A 117 -1.80 -21.83 14.17
CA THR A 117 -3.23 -22.16 14.16
C THR A 117 -4.03 -20.89 13.86
N ALA A 118 -4.53 -20.76 12.63
CA ALA A 118 -5.45 -19.68 12.27
C ALA A 118 -6.74 -19.78 13.10
N PRO A 119 -7.43 -18.64 13.37
CA PRO A 119 -8.78 -18.70 13.92
C PRO A 119 -9.71 -19.43 12.95
N THR A 120 -10.79 -20.00 13.47
CA THR A 120 -11.79 -20.68 12.63
C THR A 120 -12.75 -19.67 12.00
N PHE A 121 -13.28 -19.98 10.82
CA PHE A 121 -14.40 -19.24 10.23
C PHE A 121 -15.54 -19.06 11.26
N ASN A 122 -16.18 -17.88 11.26
CA ASN A 122 -17.18 -17.42 12.22
C ASN A 122 -16.72 -17.28 13.69
N THR A 123 -15.40 -17.29 13.95
CA THR A 123 -14.92 -16.90 15.28
C THR A 123 -15.07 -15.40 15.42
N ASP A 124 -15.73 -14.96 16.48
CA ASP A 124 -15.77 -13.55 16.86
C ASP A 124 -14.55 -13.22 17.74
N LEU A 125 -13.69 -12.32 17.24
CA LEU A 125 -12.45 -11.90 17.90
C LEU A 125 -12.59 -10.58 18.68
N ASP A 126 -13.73 -9.89 18.56
CA ASP A 126 -14.07 -8.61 19.22
C ASP A 126 -15.53 -8.70 19.71
N ALA A 127 -15.77 -9.52 20.73
CA ALA A 127 -17.11 -9.95 21.11
C ALA A 127 -18.00 -8.84 21.70
N ASP A 128 -17.42 -7.68 22.02
CA ASP A 128 -18.15 -6.50 22.46
C ASP A 128 -18.19 -5.38 21.41
N ASN A 129 -17.66 -5.63 20.21
CA ASN A 129 -17.57 -4.70 19.08
C ASN A 129 -16.98 -3.34 19.50
N ASP A 130 -15.97 -3.33 20.38
CA ASP A 130 -15.35 -2.10 20.87
C ASP A 130 -14.17 -1.62 20.00
N GLY A 131 -13.87 -2.38 18.95
CA GLY A 131 -12.76 -2.14 18.03
C GLY A 131 -11.44 -2.66 18.57
N LYS A 132 -11.44 -3.61 19.52
CA LYS A 132 -10.22 -4.27 20.01
C LYS A 132 -10.36 -5.78 19.97
N LEU A 133 -9.26 -6.44 19.61
CA LEU A 133 -9.20 -7.89 19.71
C LEU A 133 -9.18 -8.30 21.19
N ASP A 134 -10.19 -9.06 21.64
CA ASP A 134 -10.34 -9.47 23.04
C ASP A 134 -9.17 -10.33 23.55
N ASN A 135 -8.73 -11.27 22.70
CA ASN A 135 -7.72 -12.28 23.04
C ASN A 135 -6.54 -12.30 22.05
N GLY A 136 -6.45 -11.30 21.17
CA GLY A 136 -5.51 -11.31 20.06
C GLY A 136 -5.66 -12.58 19.18
N LEU A 137 -4.53 -13.12 18.72
CA LEU A 137 -4.49 -14.31 17.86
C LEU A 137 -3.65 -15.43 18.49
N PRO A 138 -4.22 -16.23 19.40
CA PRO A 138 -3.45 -17.22 20.17
C PRO A 138 -2.88 -18.32 19.27
N ASN A 139 -1.60 -18.66 19.46
CA ASN A 139 -0.86 -19.66 18.68
C ASN A 139 -0.74 -19.36 17.18
N PHE A 140 -1.00 -18.13 16.78
CA PHE A 140 -0.78 -17.63 15.43
C PHE A 140 0.29 -16.55 15.46
N THR A 141 1.26 -16.65 14.55
CA THR A 141 2.28 -15.62 14.33
C THR A 141 1.93 -14.87 13.07
N VAL A 142 1.49 -13.62 13.22
CA VAL A 142 1.26 -12.72 12.09
C VAL A 142 2.60 -12.43 11.41
N VAL A 143 2.62 -12.63 10.11
CA VAL A 143 3.76 -12.31 9.24
C VAL A 143 3.52 -10.99 8.52
N ASP A 144 2.27 -10.72 8.18
CA ASP A 144 1.85 -9.53 7.50
C ASP A 144 0.36 -9.27 7.73
N ALA A 145 -0.03 -8.02 7.86
CA ALA A 145 -1.44 -7.64 7.96
C ALA A 145 -1.67 -6.24 7.37
N PHE A 146 -2.84 -6.09 6.77
CA PHE A 146 -3.30 -4.84 6.17
C PHE A 146 -4.78 -4.68 6.42
N ALA A 147 -5.28 -3.46 6.55
CA ALA A 147 -6.71 -3.22 6.67
C ALA A 147 -7.14 -1.98 5.89
N TRP A 148 -8.37 -2.02 5.39
CA TRP A 148 -9.09 -0.86 4.87
C TRP A 148 -10.51 -0.83 5.41
N THR A 149 -11.17 0.30 5.23
CA THR A 149 -12.61 0.48 5.48
C THR A 149 -13.30 0.81 4.18
N ASP A 150 -14.55 0.37 4.06
CA ASP A 150 -15.46 0.69 2.95
C ASP A 150 -15.94 2.15 2.96
N GLY A 151 -15.55 2.93 3.97
CA GLY A 151 -15.87 4.35 4.09
C GLY A 151 -17.10 4.64 4.95
N ASP A 152 -17.85 3.62 5.37
CA ASP A 152 -19.05 3.82 6.19
C ASP A 152 -18.71 4.15 7.66
N GLY A 153 -19.75 4.44 8.45
CA GLY A 153 -19.60 4.99 9.80
C GLY A 153 -19.56 3.91 10.88
N GLY A 154 -18.42 3.78 11.56
CA GLY A 154 -18.28 2.95 12.76
C GLY A 154 -17.62 1.61 12.53
N ASN A 155 -16.86 1.48 11.44
CA ASN A 155 -16.04 0.31 11.18
C ASN A 155 -14.81 0.25 12.09
N HIS A 156 -14.33 -0.97 12.27
CA HIS A 156 -13.21 -1.31 13.12
C HIS A 156 -12.14 -2.00 12.29
N LEU A 157 -10.90 -1.53 12.43
CA LEU A 157 -9.73 -2.14 11.82
C LEU A 157 -8.86 -2.72 12.93
N TYR A 158 -8.26 -3.88 12.65
CA TYR A 158 -7.49 -4.63 13.65
C TYR A 158 -6.03 -4.80 13.26
N ALA A 159 -5.63 -4.43 12.03
CA ALA A 159 -4.28 -4.67 11.53
C ALA A 159 -3.21 -4.04 12.43
N ALA A 160 -3.41 -2.80 12.92
CA ALA A 160 -2.41 -2.13 13.74
C ALA A 160 -2.18 -2.85 15.08
N GLN A 161 -3.23 -3.47 15.63
CA GLN A 161 -3.18 -4.22 16.90
C GLN A 161 -2.34 -5.50 16.79
N ILE A 162 -2.18 -6.01 15.58
CA ILE A 162 -1.43 -7.23 15.27
C ILE A 162 -0.14 -6.96 14.46
N GLY A 163 0.32 -5.70 14.45
CA GLY A 163 1.58 -5.29 13.83
C GLY A 163 1.52 -5.05 12.32
N GLY A 164 0.32 -4.98 11.76
CA GLY A 164 0.04 -4.61 10.37
C GLY A 164 -0.16 -3.11 10.16
N PHE A 165 -0.59 -2.77 8.95
CA PHE A 165 -0.88 -1.41 8.52
C PHE A 165 -2.38 -1.19 8.32
N GLU A 166 -2.95 -0.15 8.90
CA GLU A 166 -4.33 0.26 8.65
C GLU A 166 -4.32 1.45 7.71
N MET A 167 -4.99 1.32 6.57
CA MET A 167 -5.17 2.43 5.67
C MET A 167 -6.04 3.49 6.36
N PRO A 168 -5.54 4.72 6.58
CA PRO A 168 -6.32 5.77 7.21
C PRO A 168 -7.63 6.00 6.46
N HIS A 169 -8.75 6.10 7.18
CA HIS A 169 -10.10 6.22 6.61
C HIS A 169 -10.20 7.32 5.55
N ALA A 170 -10.55 6.93 4.32
CA ALA A 170 -11.08 7.83 3.30
C ALA A 170 -12.60 7.75 3.36
N THR A 171 -13.28 8.80 3.81
CA THR A 171 -14.75 8.90 3.76
C THR A 171 -15.31 9.06 2.34
N VAL A 172 -14.53 8.73 1.31
CA VAL A 172 -14.73 9.18 -0.07
C VAL A 172 -15.01 8.04 -1.05
N PHE A 173 -14.69 6.79 -0.69
CA PHE A 173 -14.92 5.60 -1.52
C PHE A 173 -14.74 4.29 -0.73
N THR A 174 -15.20 3.19 -1.31
CA THR A 174 -14.99 1.81 -0.86
C THR A 174 -13.89 1.20 -1.73
N PRO A 175 -12.71 0.88 -1.20
CA PRO A 175 -11.61 0.38 -2.03
C PRO A 175 -11.98 -0.89 -2.80
N ASP A 176 -11.82 -0.84 -4.12
CA ASP A 176 -11.91 -2.03 -4.97
C ASP A 176 -10.63 -2.87 -4.88
N PHE A 177 -9.50 -2.17 -4.73
CA PHE A 177 -8.18 -2.76 -4.84
C PHE A 177 -7.18 -2.15 -3.85
N ALA A 178 -6.26 -2.97 -3.37
CA ALA A 178 -5.01 -2.53 -2.78
C ALA A 178 -3.80 -3.21 -3.41
N TYR A 179 -2.69 -2.48 -3.48
CA TYR A 179 -1.40 -3.09 -3.71
C TYR A 179 -0.32 -2.49 -2.83
N ARG A 180 0.69 -3.32 -2.63
CA ARG A 180 1.89 -3.00 -1.89
C ARG A 180 3.05 -2.76 -2.84
N THR A 181 3.80 -1.74 -2.54
CA THR A 181 5.04 -1.39 -3.21
C THR A 181 6.22 -1.90 -2.40
N TYR A 182 7.36 -2.08 -3.07
CA TYR A 182 8.53 -2.71 -2.47
C TYR A 182 9.77 -1.85 -2.65
N ASP A 183 10.62 -1.85 -1.64
CA ASP A 183 11.90 -1.17 -1.72
C ASP A 183 12.86 -1.87 -2.72
N ALA A 184 14.02 -1.26 -2.98
CA ALA A 184 15.00 -1.83 -3.90
C ALA A 184 15.57 -3.20 -3.44
N ALA A 185 15.43 -3.55 -2.17
CA ALA A 185 15.81 -4.84 -1.61
C ALA A 185 14.65 -5.86 -1.62
N GLY A 186 13.46 -5.47 -2.09
CA GLY A 186 12.27 -6.31 -2.14
C GLY A 186 11.53 -6.42 -0.81
N ASN A 187 11.77 -5.54 0.16
CA ASN A 187 10.97 -5.49 1.38
C ASN A 187 9.68 -4.69 1.14
N PRO A 188 8.57 -5.05 1.79
CA PRO A 188 7.38 -4.20 1.91
C PRO A 188 7.75 -2.75 2.19
N PHE A 189 7.23 -1.84 1.39
CA PHE A 189 7.41 -0.41 1.59
C PHE A 189 6.08 0.23 1.95
N CYS A 190 5.15 0.36 1.00
CA CYS A 190 3.90 1.08 1.25
C CYS A 190 2.70 0.53 0.53
N TRP A 191 1.51 0.84 1.06
CA TRP A 191 0.23 0.49 0.48
C TRP A 191 -0.36 1.64 -0.33
N THR A 192 -1.08 1.26 -1.39
CA THR A 192 -2.06 2.11 -2.06
C THR A 192 -3.36 1.35 -2.17
N VAL A 193 -4.45 2.05 -1.90
CA VAL A 193 -5.82 1.60 -2.13
C VAL A 193 -6.49 2.49 -3.17
N GLY A 194 -7.47 1.98 -3.87
CA GLY A 194 -8.31 2.80 -4.73
C GLY A 194 -9.48 2.06 -5.34
N ASP A 195 -10.45 2.84 -5.81
CA ASP A 195 -11.42 2.37 -6.80
C ASP A 195 -10.71 2.06 -8.10
N VAL A 196 -11.24 1.11 -8.84
CA VAL A 196 -10.75 0.76 -10.16
C VAL A 196 -11.87 0.86 -11.18
N THR A 197 -11.49 1.07 -12.42
CA THR A 197 -12.38 0.97 -13.58
C THR A 197 -11.86 -0.15 -14.47
N ALA A 198 -12.77 -0.80 -15.18
CA ALA A 198 -12.42 -1.81 -16.16
C ALA A 198 -13.35 -1.75 -17.37
N PRO A 199 -12.84 -2.02 -18.59
CA PRO A 199 -13.68 -2.13 -19.78
C PRO A 199 -14.46 -3.46 -19.84
N SER A 200 -14.14 -4.42 -18.96
CA SER A 200 -14.82 -5.72 -18.85
C SER A 200 -14.63 -6.31 -17.45
N SER A 201 -15.44 -7.32 -17.10
CA SER A 201 -15.34 -8.05 -15.82
C SER A 201 -14.10 -8.93 -15.67
N THR A 202 -13.08 -8.75 -16.51
CA THR A 202 -11.77 -9.41 -16.36
C THR A 202 -10.65 -8.38 -16.46
N GLY A 203 -10.97 -7.09 -16.35
CA GLY A 203 -10.01 -6.01 -16.58
C GLY A 203 -9.76 -5.71 -18.07
N PRO A 204 -8.61 -5.07 -18.39
CA PRO A 204 -7.61 -4.60 -17.43
C PRO A 204 -8.19 -3.57 -16.46
N TYR A 205 -7.83 -3.69 -15.19
CA TYR A 205 -8.24 -2.76 -14.14
C TYR A 205 -7.29 -1.57 -14.12
N ALA A 206 -7.82 -0.37 -13.90
CA ALA A 206 -7.03 0.85 -13.75
C ALA A 206 -7.64 1.71 -12.64
N PHE A 207 -6.80 2.33 -11.81
CA PHE A 207 -7.27 3.23 -10.78
C PHE A 207 -8.22 4.32 -11.32
N ASP A 208 -9.34 4.52 -10.64
CA ASP A 208 -10.22 5.66 -10.84
C ASP A 208 -9.64 6.88 -10.15
N PHE A 209 -8.85 7.68 -10.88
CA PHE A 209 -8.33 8.93 -10.33
C PHE A 209 -9.39 10.03 -10.19
N ALA A 210 -10.65 9.80 -10.61
CA ALA A 210 -11.71 10.75 -10.36
C ALA A 210 -12.00 10.87 -8.86
N ASN A 211 -12.38 12.07 -8.41
CA ASN A 211 -12.90 12.31 -7.06
C ASN A 211 -12.02 11.81 -5.89
N LEU A 212 -10.69 11.74 -6.06
CA LEU A 212 -9.76 11.32 -5.01
C LEU A 212 -9.99 9.88 -4.53
N LYS A 213 -10.44 8.99 -5.41
CA LYS A 213 -10.69 7.57 -5.09
C LYS A 213 -9.43 6.70 -5.08
N VAL A 214 -8.27 7.31 -4.80
CA VAL A 214 -6.98 6.64 -4.68
C VAL A 214 -6.22 7.26 -3.54
N GLN A 215 -5.71 6.42 -2.65
CA GLN A 215 -4.96 6.82 -1.48
C GLN A 215 -3.72 5.94 -1.35
N GLY A 216 -2.54 6.55 -1.35
CA GLY A 216 -1.27 5.84 -1.34
C GLY A 216 -0.24 6.42 -2.32
N GLY A 217 0.97 5.88 -2.28
CA GLY A 217 2.02 6.20 -3.25
C GLY A 217 1.93 5.34 -4.51
N LEU A 218 1.90 5.98 -5.68
CA LEU A 218 1.80 5.28 -6.97
C LEU A 218 3.17 4.80 -7.45
N ALA A 219 3.36 3.48 -7.57
CA ALA A 219 4.61 2.94 -8.09
C ALA A 219 4.81 3.27 -9.58
N LYS A 220 6.07 3.44 -9.96
CA LYS A 220 6.47 3.69 -11.35
C LYS A 220 6.05 2.51 -12.23
N GLY A 221 5.18 2.77 -13.20
CA GLY A 221 4.60 1.74 -14.08
C GLY A 221 3.10 1.57 -13.90
N TYR A 222 2.55 1.90 -12.73
CA TYR A 222 1.11 1.88 -12.42
C TYR A 222 0.43 3.20 -12.76
N GLY A 223 0.78 3.79 -13.91
CA GLY A 223 -0.01 4.90 -14.47
C GLY A 223 -1.45 4.46 -14.77
N PRO A 224 -2.24 5.22 -15.55
CA PRO A 224 -3.62 4.86 -15.93
C PRO A 224 -3.73 3.55 -16.78
N GLN A 225 -2.69 2.72 -16.83
CA GLN A 225 -2.63 1.45 -17.52
C GLN A 225 -2.27 0.34 -16.51
N GLY A 226 -3.30 -0.35 -16.02
CA GLY A 226 -3.20 -1.75 -15.60
C GLY A 226 -2.58 -1.99 -14.23
N LEU A 227 -3.42 -2.26 -13.24
CA LEU A 227 -3.07 -3.16 -12.14
C LEU A 227 -2.72 -4.53 -12.74
N ASP A 228 -1.62 -5.14 -12.33
CA ASP A 228 -1.06 -6.34 -12.95
C ASP A 228 -1.09 -7.54 -11.99
N LEU A 229 -2.30 -8.02 -11.70
CA LEU A 229 -2.50 -9.24 -10.90
C LEU A 229 -1.62 -10.40 -11.42
N GLY A 230 -0.74 -10.91 -10.57
CA GLY A 230 0.25 -11.91 -10.96
C GLY A 230 1.54 -11.31 -11.51
N GLY A 231 1.81 -10.02 -11.30
CA GLY A 231 2.94 -9.25 -11.77
C GLY A 231 3.79 -8.70 -10.62
N ALA A 232 5.07 -8.42 -10.87
CA ALA A 232 5.95 -7.98 -9.80
C ALA A 232 5.72 -6.50 -9.54
N ASN A 233 5.18 -6.19 -8.35
CA ASN A 233 4.95 -4.80 -7.97
C ASN A 233 6.20 -3.95 -8.09
N GLY A 234 6.03 -2.85 -8.83
CA GLY A 234 7.02 -1.81 -9.04
C GLY A 234 7.57 -1.26 -7.73
N SER A 235 8.81 -0.78 -7.78
CA SER A 235 9.41 -0.12 -6.63
C SER A 235 8.83 1.28 -6.48
N LEU A 236 8.24 1.56 -5.31
CA LEU A 236 7.87 2.91 -4.94
C LEU A 236 9.02 3.57 -4.22
N SER A 237 9.17 4.85 -4.49
CA SER A 237 10.27 5.65 -3.97
C SER A 237 9.78 6.85 -3.19
N PHE A 238 8.48 7.01 -2.94
CA PHE A 238 7.95 8.04 -2.08
C PHE A 238 6.63 7.61 -1.44
N CYS A 239 6.48 7.80 -0.13
CA CYS A 239 5.33 7.30 0.61
C CYS A 239 5.01 8.16 1.82
N ALA A 240 3.76 8.11 2.28
CA ALA A 240 3.32 8.70 3.53
C ALA A 240 2.78 7.63 4.51
N ASP A 241 3.02 7.84 5.80
CA ASP A 241 2.48 6.98 6.88
C ASP A 241 1.02 7.29 7.25
N ALA A 242 0.59 8.53 6.99
CA ALA A 242 -0.77 9.01 7.15
C ALA A 242 -1.23 9.70 5.85
N TYR A 243 -2.54 9.77 5.61
CA TYR A 243 -3.11 10.43 4.41
C TYR A 243 -4.12 11.52 4.75
N ASN A 244 -4.34 11.77 6.04
CA ASN A 244 -5.11 12.89 6.55
C ASN A 244 -4.44 13.44 7.82
N ILE A 245 -4.53 14.76 8.00
CA ILE A 245 -4.19 15.41 9.27
C ILE A 245 -5.37 16.30 9.65
N SER A 246 -5.89 16.13 10.86
CA SER A 246 -7.01 16.94 11.35
C SER A 246 -6.58 18.39 11.50
N LEU A 247 -7.33 19.33 10.90
CA LEU A 247 -7.09 20.77 11.14
C LEU A 247 -7.31 21.16 12.61
N ALA A 248 -8.29 20.52 13.27
CA ALA A 248 -8.62 20.82 14.65
C ALA A 248 -7.53 20.29 15.61
N LYS A 249 -7.13 19.03 15.45
CA LYS A 249 -6.14 18.39 16.34
C LYS A 249 -4.69 18.70 15.95
N GLY A 250 -4.44 19.06 14.69
CA GLY A 250 -3.10 19.06 14.13
C GLY A 250 -2.53 17.64 14.03
N GLY A 251 -1.23 17.54 13.75
CA GLY A 251 -0.53 16.27 13.71
C GLY A 251 0.71 16.32 12.84
N THR A 252 1.31 15.14 12.66
CA THR A 252 2.47 14.92 11.81
C THR A 252 2.17 13.81 10.82
N GLN A 253 2.73 13.94 9.62
CA GLN A 253 2.77 12.91 8.59
C GLN A 253 4.24 12.72 8.21
N ASN A 254 4.75 11.50 8.31
CA ASN A 254 6.06 11.15 7.81
C ASN A 254 5.97 10.83 6.32
N LEU A 255 7.00 11.28 5.61
CA LEU A 255 7.19 11.17 4.18
C LEU A 255 8.51 10.44 3.96
N ASP A 256 8.47 9.23 3.42
CA ASP A 256 9.62 8.36 3.24
C ASP A 256 9.98 8.22 1.76
N LEU A 257 11.25 8.44 1.44
CA LEU A 257 11.84 8.30 0.11
C LEU A 257 12.79 7.10 0.08
N ASP A 258 12.62 6.22 -0.90
CA ASP A 258 13.62 5.21 -1.27
C ASP A 258 14.02 5.37 -2.73
N ALA A 259 15.09 6.11 -2.98
CA ALA A 259 15.65 6.29 -4.31
C ALA A 259 16.61 5.16 -4.72
N GLY A 260 16.78 4.13 -3.90
CA GLY A 260 17.68 3.01 -4.11
C GLY A 260 19.16 3.33 -3.87
N SER A 261 19.94 2.31 -3.55
CA SER A 261 21.35 2.44 -3.14
C SER A 261 22.27 3.05 -4.22
N GLY A 262 21.86 3.00 -5.50
CA GLY A 262 22.55 3.71 -6.59
C GLY A 262 22.53 5.24 -6.43
N ASN A 263 21.62 5.78 -5.63
CA ASN A 263 21.51 7.20 -5.29
C ASN A 263 22.08 7.55 -3.90
N ALA A 264 22.76 6.63 -3.22
CA ALA A 264 23.33 6.89 -1.89
C ALA A 264 24.25 8.12 -1.89
N GLY A 265 24.08 8.99 -0.89
CA GLY A 265 24.86 10.23 -0.76
C GLY A 265 24.52 11.34 -1.75
N ASN A 266 23.51 11.15 -2.61
CA ASN A 266 22.97 12.23 -3.44
C ASN A 266 22.06 13.16 -2.64
N LEU A 267 21.86 14.37 -3.15
CA LEU A 267 20.97 15.35 -2.54
C LEU A 267 19.53 14.98 -2.86
N TYR A 268 18.63 15.04 -1.89
CA TYR A 268 17.19 14.93 -2.11
C TYR A 268 16.48 16.25 -1.81
N LEU A 269 15.34 16.46 -2.49
CA LEU A 269 14.36 17.49 -2.14
C LEU A 269 12.98 16.84 -2.04
N MET A 270 12.25 17.11 -0.96
CA MET A 270 10.82 16.79 -0.83
C MET A 270 10.01 18.06 -1.02
N LEU A 271 9.10 17.99 -1.98
CA LEU A 271 8.31 19.10 -2.49
C LEU A 271 6.83 18.71 -2.44
N GLY A 272 5.95 19.69 -2.68
CA GLY A 272 4.53 19.42 -2.77
C GLY A 272 3.76 20.49 -3.53
N SER A 273 2.52 20.18 -3.87
CA SER A 273 1.57 21.01 -4.61
C SER A 273 0.19 20.90 -3.95
N LEU A 274 -0.55 22.01 -3.95
CA LEU A 274 -1.97 22.07 -3.58
C LEU A 274 -2.90 21.76 -4.76
N THR A 275 -2.37 21.83 -5.99
CA THR A 275 -3.18 21.89 -7.22
C THR A 275 -3.05 20.64 -8.09
N GLY A 276 -2.28 19.65 -7.68
CA GLY A 276 -2.23 18.33 -8.30
C GLY A 276 -0.85 17.91 -8.78
N THR A 277 -0.82 16.76 -9.47
CA THR A 277 0.40 16.14 -10.01
C THR A 277 0.53 16.27 -11.53
N LEU A 278 -0.52 16.74 -12.21
CA LEU A 278 -0.59 16.88 -13.67
C LEU A 278 -0.77 18.34 -14.09
N PRO A 279 -0.06 18.82 -15.14
CA PRO A 279 0.73 18.04 -16.11
C PRO A 279 2.17 17.69 -15.67
N GLY A 280 2.59 18.13 -14.48
CA GLY A 280 3.98 18.02 -14.03
C GLY A 280 4.91 19.07 -14.65
N ILE A 281 6.09 19.25 -14.07
CA ILE A 281 7.12 20.21 -14.51
C ILE A 281 8.29 19.42 -15.12
N LYS A 282 8.55 19.61 -16.41
CA LYS A 282 9.70 19.00 -17.07
C LYS A 282 11.00 19.66 -16.59
N LEU A 283 11.86 18.88 -15.94
CA LEU A 283 13.13 19.38 -15.38
C LEU A 283 14.32 19.05 -16.29
N THR A 284 14.30 17.88 -16.93
CA THR A 284 15.31 17.47 -17.92
C THR A 284 14.63 16.83 -19.13
N SER A 285 15.41 16.32 -20.09
CA SER A 285 14.84 15.51 -21.19
C SER A 285 14.18 14.21 -20.71
N THR A 286 14.57 13.71 -19.54
CA THR A 286 14.18 12.38 -19.01
C THR A 286 13.48 12.43 -17.66
N VAL A 287 13.49 13.57 -16.96
CA VAL A 287 12.89 13.73 -15.62
C VAL A 287 11.82 14.82 -15.65
N THR A 288 10.63 14.44 -15.20
CA THR A 288 9.50 15.34 -14.93
C THR A 288 9.21 15.26 -13.44
N LEU A 289 9.11 16.40 -12.77
CA LEU A 289 8.57 16.50 -11.42
C LEU A 289 7.03 16.37 -11.51
N PRO A 290 6.42 15.33 -10.94
CA PRO A 290 4.97 15.12 -11.01
C PRO A 290 4.20 16.03 -10.03
N LEU A 291 4.42 17.34 -10.09
CA LEU A 291 3.71 18.36 -9.33
C LEU A 291 3.30 19.53 -10.23
N THR A 292 2.16 20.13 -9.94
CA THR A 292 1.74 21.38 -10.56
C THR A 292 2.41 22.57 -9.87
N LEU A 293 2.84 23.56 -10.65
CA LEU A 293 3.43 24.78 -10.11
C LEU A 293 2.38 25.65 -9.43
N ASP A 294 2.51 25.84 -8.11
CA ASP A 294 1.62 26.66 -7.32
C ASP A 294 2.34 27.32 -6.12
N PRO A 295 1.67 28.19 -5.33
CA PRO A 295 2.30 28.86 -4.21
C PRO A 295 2.86 27.93 -3.13
N TYR A 296 2.30 26.72 -2.95
CA TYR A 296 2.82 25.77 -1.97
C TYR A 296 4.12 25.13 -2.46
N LEU A 297 4.20 24.78 -3.75
CA LEU A 297 5.47 24.33 -4.36
C LEU A 297 6.53 25.43 -4.25
N LEU A 298 6.19 26.67 -4.59
CA LEU A 298 7.10 27.81 -4.51
C LEU A 298 7.55 28.09 -3.07
N LEU A 299 6.69 27.90 -2.07
CA LEU A 299 7.04 28.01 -0.66
C LEU A 299 8.10 26.97 -0.28
N LEU A 300 7.89 25.70 -0.63
CA LEU A 300 8.82 24.63 -0.27
C LEU A 300 10.18 24.77 -0.98
N VAL A 301 10.19 25.28 -2.20
CA VAL A 301 11.44 25.60 -2.92
C VAL A 301 12.14 26.81 -2.32
N GLY A 302 11.41 27.89 -2.02
CA GLY A 302 11.97 29.15 -1.55
C GLY A 302 12.35 29.16 -0.07
N ALA A 303 11.74 28.28 0.73
CA ALA A 303 11.94 28.16 2.17
C ALA A 303 11.92 26.67 2.58
N PRO A 304 12.98 25.91 2.24
CA PRO A 304 13.08 24.51 2.63
C PRO A 304 13.13 24.36 4.16
N ASN A 305 12.70 23.21 4.66
CA ASN A 305 12.68 22.82 6.08
C ASN A 305 11.69 23.65 6.92
N THR A 306 10.62 24.14 6.29
CA THR A 306 9.54 24.88 6.95
C THR A 306 8.35 23.99 7.29
N VAL A 307 7.45 23.77 6.33
CA VAL A 307 6.24 22.93 6.51
C VAL A 307 6.59 21.45 6.52
N ILE A 308 7.60 21.07 5.74
CA ILE A 308 8.16 19.73 5.65
C ILE A 308 9.62 19.82 6.09
N ALA A 309 10.04 18.99 7.05
CA ALA A 309 11.40 19.00 7.55
C ALA A 309 11.89 17.59 7.93
N PRO A 310 13.13 17.19 7.55
CA PRO A 310 14.00 17.85 6.57
C PRO A 310 13.49 17.62 5.13
N SER A 311 13.07 18.70 4.46
CA SER A 311 12.70 18.68 3.04
C SER A 311 13.90 18.70 2.08
N ILE A 312 15.12 18.90 2.59
CA ILE A 312 16.36 18.84 1.80
C ILE A 312 17.47 18.23 2.65
N GLY A 313 18.26 17.34 2.05
CA GLY A 313 19.35 16.65 2.73
C GLY A 313 20.08 15.67 1.83
N LEU A 314 20.97 14.86 2.40
CA LEU A 314 21.62 13.77 1.69
C LEU A 314 20.89 12.46 1.96
N LEU A 315 20.78 11.63 0.92
CA LEU A 315 20.31 10.26 1.04
C LEU A 315 21.33 9.42 1.82
N ASP A 316 20.83 8.48 2.64
CA ASP A 316 21.67 7.56 3.40
C ASP A 316 22.42 6.54 2.52
N SER A 317 23.14 5.60 3.13
CA SER A 317 23.87 4.55 2.41
C SER A 317 23.00 3.60 1.58
N LYS A 318 21.69 3.58 1.83
CA LYS A 318 20.70 2.79 1.09
C LYS A 318 19.94 3.64 0.05
N GLY A 319 20.22 4.94 -0.03
CA GLY A 319 19.49 5.84 -0.92
C GLY A 319 18.16 6.32 -0.35
N ARG A 320 18.03 6.39 0.99
CA ARG A 320 16.79 6.74 1.68
C ARG A 320 16.85 8.09 2.37
N ALA A 321 15.67 8.69 2.54
CA ALA A 321 15.46 9.85 3.42
C ALA A 321 14.03 9.86 3.95
N SER A 322 13.84 10.54 5.07
CA SER A 322 12.53 10.78 5.67
C SER A 322 12.37 12.28 5.94
N ALA A 323 11.16 12.80 5.77
CA ALA A 323 10.78 14.11 6.26
C ALA A 323 9.44 14.04 6.97
N THR A 324 9.14 15.05 7.77
CA THR A 324 7.87 15.15 8.47
C THR A 324 7.16 16.43 8.04
N LEU A 325 5.93 16.29 7.56
CA LEU A 325 4.99 17.39 7.45
C LEU A 325 4.35 17.60 8.82
N THR A 326 4.39 18.82 9.35
CA THR A 326 3.77 19.16 10.63
C THR A 326 2.67 20.18 10.45
N LEU A 327 1.46 19.86 10.92
CA LEU A 327 0.35 20.79 11.00
C LEU A 327 0.03 21.11 12.46
N PRO A 328 0.05 22.39 12.89
CA PRO A 328 -0.35 22.74 14.25
C PRO A 328 -1.85 22.51 14.47
N ALA A 329 -2.23 22.28 15.73
CA ALA A 329 -3.64 22.23 16.12
C ALA A 329 -4.35 23.55 15.84
N ASN A 330 -5.67 23.48 15.61
CA ASN A 330 -6.52 24.63 15.24
C ASN A 330 -6.01 25.37 13.99
N ALA A 331 -5.49 24.63 13.02
CA ALA A 331 -5.12 25.15 11.73
C ALA A 331 -6.32 25.83 11.04
N PRO A 332 -6.14 26.97 10.36
CA PRO A 332 -7.22 27.66 9.67
C PRO A 332 -7.92 26.74 8.66
N LEU A 333 -9.25 26.86 8.53
CA LEU A 333 -10.03 26.12 7.51
C LEU A 333 -9.56 26.38 6.08
N ALA A 334 -8.88 27.51 5.83
CA ALA A 334 -8.24 27.79 4.54
C ALA A 334 -7.12 26.79 4.16
N LEU A 335 -6.66 25.97 5.10
CA LEU A 335 -5.72 24.87 4.87
C LEU A 335 -6.41 23.52 4.64
N ALA A 336 -7.75 23.47 4.60
CA ALA A 336 -8.49 22.28 4.20
C ALA A 336 -8.27 22.01 2.71
N ALA A 337 -7.24 21.23 2.40
CA ALA A 337 -6.84 20.93 1.04
C ALA A 337 -6.18 19.56 0.96
N VAL A 338 -6.14 19.00 -0.25
CA VAL A 338 -5.30 17.86 -0.58
C VAL A 338 -3.91 18.39 -0.91
N LEU A 339 -2.90 17.85 -0.25
CA LEU A 339 -1.50 18.08 -0.58
C LEU A 339 -0.98 16.89 -1.37
N TYR A 340 -0.37 17.18 -2.50
CA TYR A 340 0.37 16.21 -3.30
C TYR A 340 1.85 16.42 -3.01
N HIS A 341 2.60 15.36 -2.79
CA HIS A 341 4.03 15.46 -2.49
C HIS A 341 4.84 14.67 -3.50
N ALA A 342 6.08 15.10 -3.69
CA ALA A 342 7.02 14.45 -4.58
C ALA A 342 8.44 14.60 -4.05
N ALA A 343 9.30 13.65 -4.39
CA ALA A 343 10.73 13.72 -4.12
C ALA A 343 11.53 13.89 -5.41
N LEU A 344 12.61 14.66 -5.35
CA LEU A 344 13.65 14.77 -6.37
C LEU A 344 14.97 14.26 -5.82
N VAL A 345 15.80 13.65 -6.67
CA VAL A 345 17.21 13.39 -6.35
C VAL A 345 18.12 14.07 -7.36
N ILE A 346 19.14 14.73 -6.83
CA ILE A 346 20.17 15.44 -7.56
C ILE A 346 21.50 14.77 -7.29
N ASP A 347 22.14 14.26 -8.34
CA ASP A 347 23.46 13.68 -8.26
C ASP A 347 24.47 14.76 -7.84
N THR A 348 25.15 14.56 -6.71
CA THR A 348 26.03 15.57 -6.11
C THR A 348 27.33 15.78 -6.87
N LYS A 349 27.69 14.87 -7.77
CA LYS A 349 28.91 14.95 -8.58
C LYS A 349 28.67 15.71 -9.88
N SER A 350 27.52 15.47 -10.50
CA SER A 350 27.16 16.04 -11.80
C SER A 350 26.20 17.22 -11.70
N SER A 351 25.57 17.45 -10.55
CA SER A 351 24.48 18.43 -10.34
C SER A 351 23.29 18.21 -11.27
N VAL A 352 23.10 16.99 -11.77
CA VAL A 352 21.99 16.61 -12.64
C VAL A 352 20.88 15.98 -11.81
N ILE A 353 19.63 16.32 -12.15
CA ILE A 353 18.45 15.67 -11.58
C ILE A 353 18.30 14.30 -12.23
N THR A 354 18.40 13.25 -11.43
CA THR A 354 18.43 11.86 -11.89
C THR A 354 17.11 11.13 -11.62
N PHE A 355 16.28 11.66 -10.71
CA PHE A 355 15.13 10.95 -10.18
C PHE A 355 14.01 11.92 -9.77
N ALA A 356 12.76 11.48 -9.98
CA ALA A 356 11.56 12.07 -9.41
C ALA A 356 10.57 10.96 -9.03
N SER A 357 9.90 11.09 -7.88
CA SER A 357 8.80 10.22 -7.43
C SER A 357 7.66 11.07 -6.88
N THR A 358 6.44 10.58 -6.99
CA THR A 358 5.22 11.07 -6.31
C THR A 358 4.75 10.02 -5.34
#